data_AF-A0A935SLB3-F1
#
_entry.id   AF-A0A935SLB3-F1
#
_cell.length_a   1.000
_cell.length_b   1.000
_cell.length_c   1.000
_cell.angle_alpha   90.00
_cell.angle_beta   90.00
_cell.angle_gamma   90.00
#
_symmetry.space_group_name_H-M   'P 1'
#
loop_
_entity.id
_entity.type
_entity.pdbx_description
1 polymer ?
#
loop_
_entity_poly.entity_id
_entity_poly.type
_entity_poly.pdbx_seq_one_letter_code
_entity_poly.pdbx_strand_id
1 'polypeptide(L)'
;MQGNKGYFNTSFFNYNRKKVEVVNVMAAIPPLQPNDTMVIFSAHYDHVGQSDDFEHNYDYSNADDIYNGANDNATGVAALLELAKYYAAKKITGTFYYL
;
A
#
# COMPACT_ATOMS: atom_id res chain seq x y z
N MET A 1 -18.62 1.60 -5.76
CA MET A 1 -17.95 2.81 -5.25
C MET A 1 -17.69 3.73 -6.42
N GLN A 2 -18.29 4.92 -6.45
CA GLN A 2 -18.15 5.86 -7.56
C GLN A 2 -17.70 7.21 -7.00
N GLY A 3 -16.48 7.60 -7.36
CA GLY A 3 -15.85 8.85 -6.97
C GLY A 3 -14.46 8.92 -7.58
N ASN A 4 -14.37 9.49 -8.78
CA ASN A 4 -13.16 9.83 -9.54
C ASN A 4 -12.12 8.71 -9.79
N LYS A 5 -12.25 8.05 -10.95
CA LYS A 5 -11.27 7.09 -11.52
C LYS A 5 -10.99 5.85 -10.65
N GLY A 6 -12.03 5.31 -10.00
CA GLY A 6 -12.18 3.89 -9.62
C GLY A 6 -11.32 3.33 -8.49
N TYR A 7 -10.06 3.76 -8.37
CA TYR A 7 -9.06 3.12 -7.53
C TYR A 7 -8.57 3.99 -6.37
N PHE A 8 -8.74 5.31 -6.41
CA PHE A 8 -8.22 6.21 -5.38
C PHE A 8 -9.31 6.60 -4.37
N ASN A 9 -8.98 6.55 -3.08
CA ASN A 9 -9.82 7.03 -1.99
C ASN A 9 -9.06 8.01 -1.10
N THR A 10 -9.40 9.29 -1.20
CA THR A 10 -8.85 10.32 -0.31
C THR A 10 -9.50 10.23 1.07
N SER A 11 -8.67 10.21 2.11
CA SER A 11 -9.06 10.21 3.52
C SER A 11 -8.29 11.29 4.28
N PHE A 12 -8.76 11.62 5.48
CA PHE A 12 -8.09 12.59 6.34
C PHE A 12 -7.93 12.05 7.75
N PHE A 13 -6.76 12.23 8.34
CA PHE A 13 -6.53 11.94 9.77
C PHE A 13 -5.85 13.11 10.47
N ASN A 14 -5.94 13.14 11.79
CA ASN A 14 -5.27 14.15 12.61
C ASN A 14 -3.94 13.60 13.12
N TYR A 15 -2.85 14.26 12.77
CA TYR A 15 -1.50 13.96 13.25
C TYR A 15 -0.89 15.23 13.84
N ASN A 16 -0.45 15.19 15.10
CA ASN A 16 0.11 16.35 15.80
C ASN A 16 -0.76 17.63 15.69
N ARG A 17 -2.08 17.48 15.85
CA ARG A 17 -3.10 18.54 15.70
C ARG A 17 -3.19 19.16 14.30
N LYS A 18 -2.53 18.59 13.30
CA LYS A 18 -2.66 18.95 11.88
C LYS A 18 -3.51 17.92 11.18
N LYS A 19 -4.42 18.38 10.32
CA LYS A 19 -5.18 17.51 9.43
C LYS A 19 -4.29 17.14 8.26
N VAL A 20 -4.05 15.84 8.08
CA VAL A 20 -3.25 15.28 6.99
C VAL A 20 -4.21 14.64 6.00
N GLU A 21 -4.04 14.96 4.72
CA GLU A 21 -4.70 14.28 3.60
C GLU A 21 -3.86 13.08 3.18
N VAL A 22 -4.50 11.93 3.00
CA VAL A 22 -3.88 10.73 2.45
C VAL A 22 -4.75 10.11 1.37
N VAL A 23 -4.13 9.32 0.51
CA VAL A 23 -4.79 8.73 -0.65
C VAL A 23 -4.61 7.21 -0.61
N ASN A 24 -5.66 6.47 -0.27
CA ASN A 24 -5.62 5.02 -0.40
C ASN A 24 -5.76 4.64 -1.87
N VAL A 25 -5.12 3.53 -2.27
CA VAL A 25 -5.29 2.91 -3.58
C VAL A 25 -5.98 1.56 -3.35
N MET A 26 -7.04 1.26 -4.08
CA MET A 26 -7.78 0.01 -3.93
C MET A 26 -8.14 -0.56 -5.29
N ALA A 27 -7.90 -1.86 -5.48
CA ALA A 27 -8.39 -2.62 -6.62
C ALA A 27 -9.14 -3.87 -6.16
N ALA A 28 -10.02 -4.39 -7.01
CA ALA A 28 -10.75 -5.63 -6.74
C ALA A 28 -10.86 -6.48 -8.00
N ILE A 29 -10.71 -7.80 -7.84
CA ILE A 29 -11.04 -8.79 -8.86
C ILE A 29 -12.29 -9.53 -8.38
N PRO A 30 -13.43 -9.41 -9.08
CA PRO A 30 -14.66 -10.10 -8.71
C PRO A 30 -14.63 -11.58 -9.14
N PRO A 31 -15.40 -12.46 -8.46
CA PRO A 31 -15.56 -13.84 -8.89
C PRO A 31 -16.39 -13.93 -10.18
N LEU A 32 -16.27 -15.07 -10.87
CA LEU A 32 -17.07 -15.33 -12.08
C LEU A 32 -18.55 -15.61 -11.79
N GLN A 33 -18.85 -16.04 -10.57
CA GLN A 33 -20.20 -16.29 -10.09
C GLN A 33 -20.37 -15.60 -8.73
N PRO A 34 -21.57 -15.11 -8.38
CA PRO A 34 -21.80 -14.49 -7.08
C PRO A 34 -21.34 -15.38 -5.93
N ASN A 35 -20.51 -14.83 -5.06
CA ASN A 35 -20.01 -15.47 -3.84
C ASN A 35 -19.67 -14.36 -2.83
N ASP A 36 -20.03 -14.57 -1.57
CA ASP A 36 -19.80 -13.64 -0.46
C ASP A 36 -18.40 -13.78 0.15
N THR A 37 -17.58 -14.72 -0.34
CA THR A 37 -16.20 -14.91 0.12
C THR A 37 -15.33 -13.75 -0.34
N MET A 38 -14.64 -13.11 0.61
CA MET A 38 -13.72 -12.01 0.37
C MET A 38 -12.33 -12.34 0.92
N VAL A 39 -11.30 -12.02 0.13
CA VAL A 39 -9.90 -12.04 0.55
C VAL A 39 -9.35 -10.63 0.36
N ILE A 40 -8.68 -10.11 1.39
CA ILE A 40 -8.07 -8.78 1.36
C ILE A 40 -6.57 -8.94 1.55
N PHE A 41 -5.81 -8.40 0.60
CA PHE A 41 -4.38 -8.19 0.76
C PHE A 41 -4.13 -6.69 0.93
N SER A 42 -3.24 -6.32 1.85
CA SER A 42 -2.91 -4.92 2.09
C SER A 42 -1.42 -4.67 2.26
N ALA A 43 -0.96 -3.50 1.83
CA ALA A 43 0.36 -2.94 2.12
C ALA A 43 0.24 -1.42 2.19
N HIS A 44 1.16 -0.78 2.91
CA HIS A 44 1.26 0.68 2.87
C HIS A 44 2.37 1.08 1.89
N TYR A 45 2.18 2.20 1.20
CA TYR A 45 3.09 2.69 0.16
C TYR A 45 3.87 3.94 0.59
N ASP A 46 3.53 4.52 1.74
CA ASP A 46 4.28 5.61 2.37
C ASP A 46 5.50 5.08 3.14
N HIS A 47 6.45 5.98 3.39
CA HIS A 47 7.64 5.74 4.20
C HIS A 47 7.89 6.91 5.15
N VAL A 48 8.68 6.66 6.20
CA VAL A 48 9.27 7.67 7.10
C VAL A 48 10.00 8.81 6.36
N GLY A 49 10.55 8.56 5.16
CA GLY A 49 11.32 9.55 4.42
C GLY A 49 12.78 9.65 4.88
N GLN A 50 13.14 10.74 5.55
CA GLN A 50 14.52 11.06 5.97
C GLN A 50 14.61 11.17 7.49
N SER A 51 15.78 10.89 8.06
CA SER A 51 16.08 11.20 9.46
C SER A 51 16.21 12.71 9.68
N ASP A 52 15.57 13.23 10.73
CA ASP A 52 15.84 14.60 11.23
C ASP A 52 17.15 14.66 12.04
N ASP A 53 17.63 13.50 12.50
CA ASP A 53 18.90 13.35 13.22
C ASP A 53 19.98 12.89 12.24
N PHE A 54 20.96 13.75 11.98
CA PHE A 54 22.19 13.41 11.23
C PHE A 54 23.07 12.35 11.92
N GLU A 55 22.69 11.88 13.12
CA GLU A 55 23.36 10.79 13.83
C GLU A 55 22.73 9.44 13.46
N HIS A 56 23.28 8.83 12.42
CA HIS A 56 23.13 7.39 12.26
C HIS A 56 23.81 6.68 13.44
N ASN A 57 23.03 6.03 14.29
CA ASN A 57 23.54 5.15 15.36
C ASN A 57 24.24 3.87 14.83
N TYR A 58 24.50 3.81 13.54
CA TYR A 58 25.29 2.77 12.87
C TYR A 58 26.53 3.41 12.25
N ASP A 59 27.66 2.74 12.39
CA ASP A 59 28.95 3.11 11.78
C ASP A 59 28.91 2.95 10.24
N TYR A 60 28.17 3.83 9.59
CA TYR A 60 28.14 3.99 8.13
C TYR A 60 28.69 5.37 7.81
N SER A 61 30.02 5.51 7.86
CA SER A 61 30.76 6.74 7.58
C SER A 61 30.50 7.42 6.22
N ASN A 62 29.65 6.84 5.36
CA ASN A 62 29.26 7.37 4.04
C ASN A 62 27.77 7.15 3.69
N ALA A 63 26.89 6.80 4.63
CA ALA A 63 25.45 6.67 4.33
C ALA A 63 24.76 8.04 4.30
N ASP A 64 23.73 8.18 3.46
CA ASP A 64 22.81 9.31 3.51
C ASP A 64 21.74 9.09 4.60
N ASP A 65 20.97 10.14 4.89
CA ASP A 65 19.92 10.06 5.92
C ASP A 65 18.57 9.52 5.38
N ILE A 66 18.56 8.89 4.20
CA ILE A 66 17.32 8.49 3.52
C ILE A 66 16.92 7.08 3.95
N TYR A 67 15.74 6.98 4.56
CA TYR A 67 15.10 5.70 4.76
C TYR A 67 14.31 5.30 3.51
N ASN A 68 14.92 4.41 2.73
CA ASN A 68 14.39 4.03 1.40
C ASN A 68 13.11 3.19 1.40
N GLY A 69 12.72 2.60 2.53
CA GLY A 69 11.47 1.83 2.60
C GLY A 69 11.38 0.55 1.83
N ALA A 70 12.52 -0.01 1.42
CA ALA A 70 12.57 -1.24 0.66
C ALA A 70 11.76 -2.36 1.36
N ASN A 71 11.98 -2.56 2.66
CA ASN A 71 11.27 -3.56 3.45
C ASN A 71 10.05 -3.03 4.23
N ASP A 72 9.87 -1.71 4.28
CA ASP A 72 8.82 -1.06 5.08
C ASP A 72 8.11 0.03 4.24
N ASN A 73 7.35 -0.28 3.20
CA ASN A 73 6.84 -1.61 2.85
C ASN A 73 6.74 -1.78 1.33
N ALA A 74 7.77 -1.32 0.61
CA ALA A 74 7.84 -1.48 -0.84
C ALA A 74 7.80 -2.96 -1.26
N THR A 75 8.37 -3.86 -0.46
CA THR A 75 8.27 -5.32 -0.64
C THR A 75 6.82 -5.81 -0.58
N GLY A 76 6.00 -5.34 0.36
CA GLY A 76 4.58 -5.68 0.43
C GLY A 76 3.79 -5.15 -0.75
N VAL A 77 4.08 -3.91 -1.20
CA VAL A 77 3.47 -3.36 -2.42
C VAL A 77 3.85 -4.19 -3.65
N ALA A 78 5.12 -4.60 -3.77
CA ALA A 78 5.56 -5.48 -4.85
C ALA A 78 4.85 -6.84 -4.82
N ALA A 79 4.69 -7.43 -3.64
CA ALA A 79 3.94 -8.68 -3.46
C ALA A 79 2.46 -8.52 -3.85
N LEU A 80 1.81 -7.41 -3.48
CA LEU A 80 0.43 -7.11 -3.89
C LEU A 80 0.28 -7.04 -5.40
N LEU A 81 1.17 -6.31 -6.08
CA LEU A 81 1.11 -6.15 -7.53
C LEU A 81 1.29 -7.50 -8.25
N GLU A 82 2.19 -8.35 -7.75
CA GLU A 82 2.37 -9.69 -8.32
C GLU A 82 1.17 -10.60 -8.06
N LEU A 83 0.58 -10.57 -6.85
CA LEU A 83 -0.66 -11.31 -6.55
C LEU A 83 -1.82 -10.82 -7.42
N ALA A 84 -1.96 -9.51 -7.63
CA ALA A 84 -2.99 -8.93 -8.49
C ALA A 84 -2.83 -9.41 -9.93
N LYS A 85 -1.61 -9.36 -10.47
CA LYS A 85 -1.28 -9.87 -11.80
C LYS A 85 -1.56 -11.36 -11.92
N TYR A 86 -1.18 -12.16 -10.93
CA TYR A 86 -1.41 -13.60 -10.92
C TYR A 86 -2.90 -13.96 -10.94
N TYR A 87 -3.70 -13.37 -10.03
CA TYR A 87 -5.12 -13.71 -9.90
C TYR A 87 -5.99 -13.08 -11.00
N ALA A 88 -5.58 -11.98 -11.62
CA ALA A 88 -6.26 -11.42 -12.79
C ALA A 88 -6.33 -12.41 -13.97
N ALA A 89 -5.40 -13.37 -14.04
CA ALA A 89 -5.35 -14.41 -15.06
C ALA A 89 -6.03 -15.73 -14.63
N LYS A 90 -6.74 -15.77 -13.49
CA LYS A 90 -7.35 -16.99 -12.93
C LYS A 90 -8.87 -16.89 -12.83
N LYS A 91 -9.52 -18.06 -12.87
CA LYS A 91 -10.92 -18.19 -12.48
C LYS A 91 -10.98 -18.26 -10.96
N ILE A 92 -11.26 -17.13 -10.31
CA ILE A 92 -11.40 -17.06 -8.86
C ILE A 92 -12.85 -17.26 -8.42
N THR A 93 -13.03 -17.84 -7.24
CA THR A 93 -14.35 -18.13 -6.67
C THR A 93 -14.78 -17.11 -5.62
N GLY A 94 -13.89 -16.28 -5.10
CA GLY A 94 -14.20 -15.16 -4.18
C GLY A 94 -13.75 -13.82 -4.74
N THR A 95 -14.14 -12.72 -4.09
CA THR A 95 -13.66 -11.37 -4.44
C THR A 95 -12.32 -11.09 -3.77
N PHE A 96 -11.32 -10.69 -4.56
CA PHE A 96 -9.97 -10.42 -4.06
C PHE A 96 -9.73 -8.92 -4.10
N TYR A 97 -9.49 -8.32 -2.95
CA TYR A 97 -9.20 -6.90 -2.80
C TYR A 97 -7.70 -6.68 -2.55
N TYR A 98 -7.17 -5.61 -3.13
CA TYR A 98 -5.78 -5.18 -3.03
C TYR A 98 -5.78 -3.73 -2.57
N LEU A 99 -5.23 -3.44 -1.39
CA LEU A 99 -5.17 -2.11 -0.79
C LEU A 99 -3.74 -1.70 -0.47
#